data_AF-A0A8S1D3N4-F1
#
_entry.id   AF-A0A8S1D3N4-F1
#
_cell.length_a   1.000
_cell.length_b   1.000
_cell.length_c   1.000
_cell.angle_alpha   90.00
_cell.angle_beta   90.00
_cell.angle_gamma   90.00
#
_symmetry.space_group_name_H-M   'P 1'
#
loop_
_entity.id
_entity.type
_entity.pdbx_description
1 polymer ?
#
loop_
_entity_poly.entity_id
_entity_poly.type
_entity_poly.pdbx_seq_one_letter_code
_entity_poly.pdbx_strand_id
1 'polypeptide(L)'
;MGDSARATEKKPNRRPKNRNKNKTCRDLYVSDVTPFQIQLESCEQLLEKEGEVFVHGVGPLICSAINLALQIETGHPEGTYKTSTTTSTVDTIDEIGDRRPGSAEITLWLGITLFEIWIGLLSLLVFVILLGLRSEEYLTGTSWWLIFMPLFMADGLNAYFCIIVLIRMYLEGLYKTALFRASWSFALLSLVFVFQFLLCRKLAMSNTFEYTEIMSPLFIVLQLIAVRACQIN
;
A
#
# COMPACT_ATOMS: atom_id res chain seq x y z
N MET A 1 -31.91 -25.12 21.77
CA MET A 1 -32.63 -24.41 20.69
C MET A 1 -32.25 -22.94 20.77
N GLY A 2 -31.36 -22.50 19.88
CA GLY A 2 -30.81 -21.15 19.88
C GLY A 2 -30.12 -20.94 18.54
N ASP A 3 -30.90 -20.55 17.53
CA ASP A 3 -30.42 -20.24 16.19
C ASP A 3 -29.57 -18.96 16.22
N SER A 4 -28.24 -19.14 16.10
CA SER A 4 -27.31 -18.04 15.90
C SER A 4 -27.20 -17.78 14.39
N ALA A 5 -28.01 -16.84 13.91
CA ALA A 5 -28.00 -16.38 12.53
C ALA A 5 -26.71 -15.59 12.25
N ARG A 6 -25.72 -16.27 11.67
CA ARG A 6 -24.49 -15.66 11.15
C ARG A 6 -24.82 -14.85 9.89
N ALA A 7 -24.90 -13.53 10.02
CA ALA A 7 -25.03 -12.61 8.90
C ALA A 7 -23.85 -12.80 7.94
N THR A 8 -24.09 -13.46 6.80
CA THR A 8 -23.13 -13.60 5.72
C THR A 8 -23.12 -12.31 4.91
N GLU A 9 -22.07 -11.51 5.09
CA GLU A 9 -21.87 -10.28 4.35
C GLU A 9 -21.74 -10.59 2.85
N LYS A 10 -22.70 -10.10 2.06
CA LYS A 10 -22.84 -10.42 0.64
C LYS A 10 -21.80 -9.62 -0.17
N LYS A 11 -20.69 -10.26 -0.53
CA LYS A 11 -19.62 -9.65 -1.36
C LYS A 11 -20.18 -9.11 -2.69
N PRO A 12 -19.80 -7.89 -3.13
CA PRO A 12 -20.31 -7.31 -4.36
C PRO A 12 -19.89 -8.13 -5.57
N ASN A 13 -20.90 -8.53 -6.35
CA ASN A 13 -20.80 -9.38 -7.52
C ASN A 13 -19.95 -8.67 -8.61
N ARG A 14 -18.67 -9.05 -8.74
CA ARG A 14 -17.80 -8.65 -9.87
C ARG A 14 -18.37 -9.28 -11.13
N ARG A 15 -19.13 -8.51 -11.91
CA ARG A 15 -19.69 -9.03 -13.17
C ARG A 15 -18.77 -8.62 -14.31
N PRO A 16 -18.19 -9.56 -15.07
CA PRO A 16 -17.51 -9.21 -16.31
C PRO A 16 -18.52 -8.53 -17.27
N LYS A 17 -18.05 -7.53 -18.02
CA LYS A 17 -18.82 -6.67 -18.96
C LYS A 17 -19.67 -7.46 -19.95
N ASN A 18 -19.28 -8.70 -20.24
CA ASN A 18 -20.01 -9.60 -21.10
C ASN A 18 -20.21 -10.93 -20.38
N ARG A 19 -21.14 -10.97 -19.42
CA ARG A 19 -21.72 -12.24 -18.99
C ARG A 19 -22.59 -12.75 -20.14
N ASN A 20 -21.92 -13.27 -21.18
CA ASN A 20 -22.57 -14.12 -22.14
C ASN A 20 -23.24 -15.23 -21.32
N LYS A 21 -24.56 -15.35 -21.44
CA LYS A 21 -25.39 -16.20 -20.56
C LYS A 21 -25.12 -17.71 -20.73
N ASN A 22 -24.05 -18.06 -21.44
CA ASN A 22 -23.56 -19.43 -21.59
C ASN A 22 -22.43 -19.61 -20.58
N LYS A 23 -22.77 -19.71 -19.30
CA LYS A 23 -21.84 -20.32 -18.34
C LYS A 23 -21.74 -21.77 -18.76
N THR A 24 -20.69 -22.12 -19.49
CA THR A 24 -20.48 -23.50 -19.94
C THR A 24 -20.32 -24.34 -18.68
N CYS A 25 -20.89 -25.55 -18.67
CA CYS A 25 -20.81 -26.45 -17.51
C CYS A 25 -19.36 -26.75 -17.06
N ARG A 26 -18.38 -26.44 -17.92
CA ARG A 26 -16.94 -26.68 -17.78
C ARG A 26 -16.11 -25.52 -17.20
N ASP A 27 -16.71 -24.36 -16.92
CA ASP A 27 -15.97 -23.16 -16.44
C ASP A 27 -16.01 -23.01 -14.91
N LEU A 28 -14.84 -23.02 -14.26
CA LEU A 28 -14.66 -22.76 -12.83
C LEU A 28 -13.98 -21.39 -12.61
N TYR A 29 -14.69 -20.46 -11.96
CA TYR A 29 -14.14 -19.15 -11.61
C TYR A 29 -13.61 -19.17 -10.18
N VAL A 30 -12.33 -18.85 -10.02
CA VAL A 30 -11.68 -18.80 -8.70
C VAL A 30 -12.15 -17.55 -7.96
N SER A 31 -12.45 -17.73 -6.69
CA SER A 31 -12.92 -16.70 -5.76
C SER A 31 -12.06 -16.70 -4.49
N ASP A 32 -11.85 -15.53 -3.92
CA ASP A 32 -11.15 -15.31 -2.64
C ASP A 32 -12.08 -15.56 -1.43
N VAL A 33 -13.36 -15.82 -1.66
CA VAL A 33 -14.37 -16.06 -0.61
C VAL A 33 -14.42 -17.51 -0.21
N THR A 34 -14.41 -18.37 -1.22
CA THR A 34 -14.62 -19.80 -1.06
C THR A 34 -13.31 -20.44 -0.61
N PRO A 35 -13.30 -21.19 0.50
CA PRO A 35 -12.13 -21.93 0.95
C PRO A 35 -11.53 -22.80 -0.16
N PHE A 36 -10.20 -22.86 -0.19
CA PHE A 36 -9.45 -23.57 -1.23
C PHE A 36 -9.86 -25.04 -1.35
N GLN A 37 -10.07 -25.75 -0.23
CA GLN A 37 -10.46 -27.16 -0.24
C GLN A 37 -11.78 -27.42 -0.96
N ILE A 38 -12.76 -26.53 -0.80
CA ILE A 38 -14.08 -26.65 -1.44
C ILE A 38 -13.96 -26.41 -2.94
N GLN A 39 -13.07 -25.50 -3.36
CA GLN A 39 -12.80 -25.25 -4.77
C GLN A 39 -12.11 -26.44 -5.44
N LEU A 40 -11.20 -27.11 -4.73
CA LEU A 40 -10.50 -28.29 -5.23
C LEU A 40 -11.49 -29.45 -5.45
N GLU A 41 -12.30 -29.78 -4.45
CA GLU A 41 -13.33 -30.83 -4.54
C GLU A 41 -14.35 -30.53 -5.66
N SER A 42 -14.78 -29.26 -5.77
CA SER A 42 -15.68 -28.85 -6.86
C SER A 42 -15.03 -29.02 -8.24
N CYS A 43 -13.72 -28.81 -8.35
CA CYS A 43 -12.99 -28.97 -9.60
C CYS A 43 -12.84 -30.46 -9.98
N GLU A 44 -12.56 -31.32 -9.01
CA GLU A 44 -12.49 -32.78 -9.20
C GLU A 44 -13.83 -33.34 -9.67
N GLN A 45 -14.93 -32.95 -9.02
CA GLN A 45 -16.28 -33.37 -9.43
C GLN A 45 -16.66 -32.93 -10.85
N LEU A 46 -16.16 -31.78 -11.31
CA LEU A 46 -16.40 -31.31 -12.67
C LEU A 46 -15.52 -32.05 -13.68
N LEU A 47 -14.29 -32.41 -13.28
CA LEU A 47 -13.37 -33.18 -14.10
C LEU A 47 -13.88 -34.60 -14.34
N GLU A 48 -14.45 -35.25 -13.33
CA GLU A 48 -15.07 -36.58 -13.46
C GLU A 48 -16.29 -36.59 -14.40
N LYS A 49 -17.06 -35.51 -14.44
CA LYS A 49 -18.28 -35.42 -15.25
C LYS A 49 -18.02 -35.08 -16.71
N GLU A 50 -17.14 -34.12 -16.95
CA GLU A 50 -16.97 -33.49 -18.27
C GLU A 50 -15.59 -33.81 -18.90
N GLY A 51 -14.66 -34.39 -18.16
CA GLY A 51 -13.32 -34.76 -18.63
C GLY A 51 -12.33 -33.59 -18.83
N GLU A 52 -12.83 -32.36 -18.85
CA GLU A 52 -12.03 -31.14 -18.95
C GLU A 52 -12.67 -29.99 -18.16
N VAL A 53 -11.82 -29.17 -17.52
CA VAL A 53 -12.26 -28.02 -16.72
C VAL A 53 -11.37 -26.81 -17.01
N PHE A 54 -12.00 -25.65 -17.23
CA PHE A 54 -11.30 -24.38 -17.41
C PHE A 54 -11.33 -23.58 -16.11
N VAL A 55 -10.17 -23.40 -15.49
CA VAL A 55 -10.02 -22.61 -14.27
C VAL A 55 -9.64 -21.17 -14.61
N HIS A 56 -10.50 -20.23 -14.27
CA HIS A 56 -10.33 -18.80 -14.55
C HIS A 56 -9.92 -18.05 -13.27
N GLY A 57 -8.71 -17.49 -13.27
CA GLY A 57 -8.20 -16.60 -12.21
C GLY A 57 -7.91 -15.21 -12.76
N VAL A 58 -8.40 -14.16 -12.08
CA VAL A 58 -8.20 -12.76 -12.52
C VAL A 58 -7.48 -11.97 -11.42
N GLY A 59 -6.40 -11.26 -11.79
CA GLY A 59 -5.62 -10.41 -10.89
C GLY A 59 -4.95 -11.19 -9.74
N PRO A 60 -5.17 -10.84 -8.46
CA PRO A 60 -4.53 -11.52 -7.32
C PRO A 60 -4.94 -13.00 -7.18
N LEU A 61 -6.01 -13.42 -7.87
CA LEU A 61 -6.51 -14.80 -7.86
C LEU A 61 -5.80 -15.72 -8.87
N ILE A 62 -4.93 -15.19 -9.72
CA ILE A 62 -4.16 -15.97 -10.70
C ILE A 62 -3.33 -17.04 -9.99
N CYS A 63 -2.62 -16.68 -8.91
CA CYS A 63 -1.79 -17.64 -8.16
C CYS A 63 -2.63 -18.76 -7.53
N SER A 64 -3.84 -18.44 -7.06
CA SER A 64 -4.74 -19.44 -6.50
C SER A 64 -5.27 -20.40 -7.57
N ALA A 65 -5.55 -19.89 -8.78
CA ALA A 65 -5.95 -20.73 -9.91
C ALA A 65 -4.83 -21.68 -10.35
N ILE A 66 -3.60 -21.18 -10.42
CA ILE A 66 -2.42 -22.00 -10.74
C ILE A 66 -2.21 -23.08 -9.68
N ASN A 67 -2.31 -22.72 -8.40
CA ASN A 67 -2.14 -23.67 -7.30
C ASN A 67 -3.20 -24.80 -7.36
N LEU A 68 -4.44 -24.47 -7.71
CA LEU A 68 -5.50 -25.46 -7.88
C LEU A 68 -5.20 -26.44 -9.03
N ALA A 69 -4.74 -25.91 -10.17
CA ALA A 69 -4.37 -26.73 -11.32
C ALA A 69 -3.18 -27.66 -11.02
N LEU A 70 -2.15 -27.14 -10.35
CA LEU A 70 -0.96 -27.92 -9.95
C LEU A 70 -1.30 -29.03 -8.94
N GLN A 71 -2.21 -28.78 -8.00
CA GLN A 71 -2.62 -29.80 -7.03
C GLN A 71 -3.37 -30.96 -7.69
N ILE A 72 -4.16 -30.70 -8.73
CA ILE A 72 -4.84 -31.75 -9.49
C ILE A 72 -3.82 -32.58 -10.29
N GLU A 73 -2.84 -31.91 -10.92
CA GLU A 73 -1.79 -32.57 -11.70
C GLU A 73 -0.88 -33.45 -10.82
N THR A 74 -0.54 -32.98 -9.61
CA THR A 74 0.31 -33.72 -8.67
C THR A 74 -0.45 -34.77 -7.85
N GLY A 75 -1.74 -34.57 -7.60
CA GLY A 75 -2.58 -35.46 -6.78
C GLY A 75 -2.93 -36.79 -7.44
N HIS A 76 -2.83 -36.88 -8.77
CA HIS A 76 -3.12 -38.09 -9.53
C HIS A 76 -1.82 -38.71 -10.09
N PRO A 77 -1.33 -39.81 -9.50
CA PRO A 77 -0.15 -40.50 -10.00
C PRO A 77 -0.57 -41.31 -11.23
N GLU A 78 -0.44 -40.75 -12.44
CA GLU A 78 -0.36 -41.42 -13.76
C GLU A 78 -0.46 -40.42 -14.94
N GLY A 79 -0.01 -39.16 -14.80
CA GLY A 79 0.05 -38.21 -15.94
C GLY A 79 -1.28 -38.02 -16.71
N THR A 80 -2.40 -38.34 -16.07
CA THR A 80 -3.73 -38.49 -16.69
C THR A 80 -4.29 -37.16 -17.15
N TYR A 81 -3.91 -36.08 -16.46
CA TYR A 81 -4.39 -34.73 -16.74
C TYR A 81 -3.21 -33.84 -17.09
N LYS A 82 -3.31 -33.17 -18.23
CA LYS A 82 -2.31 -32.21 -18.71
C LYS A 82 -2.87 -30.80 -18.57
N THR A 83 -2.16 -29.95 -17.85
CA THR A 83 -2.53 -28.55 -17.70
C THR A 83 -2.12 -27.75 -18.95
N SER A 84 -3.01 -26.87 -19.43
CA SER A 84 -2.74 -25.96 -20.54
C SER A 84 -3.09 -24.54 -20.10
N THR A 85 -2.15 -23.61 -20.25
CA THR A 85 -2.33 -22.22 -19.80
C THR A 85 -2.66 -21.33 -20.99
N THR A 86 -3.79 -20.62 -20.91
CA THR A 86 -4.17 -19.58 -21.88
C THR A 86 -4.26 -18.25 -21.16
N THR A 87 -3.65 -17.21 -21.73
CA THR A 87 -3.80 -15.85 -21.25
C THR A 87 -4.82 -15.10 -22.09
N SER A 88 -5.68 -14.32 -21.44
CA SER A 88 -6.63 -13.45 -22.13
C SER A 88 -6.74 -12.11 -21.41
N THR A 89 -6.99 -11.06 -22.19
CA THR A 89 -7.24 -9.72 -21.65
C THR A 89 -8.73 -9.57 -21.41
N VAL A 90 -9.12 -9.31 -20.16
CA VAL A 90 -10.52 -9.13 -19.76
C VAL A 90 -10.73 -7.69 -19.34
N ASP A 91 -11.55 -6.96 -20.10
CA ASP A 91 -12.00 -5.62 -19.73
C ASP A 91 -13.12 -5.73 -18.69
N THR A 92 -12.76 -5.61 -17.42
CA THR A 92 -13.72 -5.45 -16.33
C THR A 92 -14.24 -4.02 -16.27
N ILE A 93 -15.56 -3.83 -16.39
CA ILE A 93 -16.22 -2.61 -15.94
C ILE A 93 -16.53 -2.80 -14.46
N ASP A 94 -15.83 -2.08 -13.61
CA ASP A 94 -16.28 -1.89 -12.24
C ASP A 94 -17.28 -0.73 -12.24
N GLU A 95 -18.54 -0.99 -11.89
CA GLU A 95 -19.37 0.07 -11.32
C GLU A 95 -18.66 0.52 -10.04
N ILE A 96 -18.28 1.80 -9.98
CA ILE A 96 -17.71 2.45 -8.79
C ILE A 96 -18.79 2.48 -7.71
N GLY A 97 -19.02 1.32 -7.10
CA GLY A 97 -19.59 1.15 -5.78
C GLY A 97 -18.42 0.88 -4.86
N ASP A 98 -18.16 1.85 -3.99
CA ASP A 98 -17.15 1.87 -2.93
C ASP A 98 -16.80 0.46 -2.40
N ARG A 99 -15.58 -0.01 -2.70
CA ARG A 99 -15.17 -1.41 -2.48
C ARG A 99 -13.88 -1.50 -1.65
N ARG A 100 -14.07 -1.47 -0.34
CA ARG A 100 -13.24 -1.97 0.80
C ARG A 100 -11.69 -1.85 0.75
N PRO A 101 -11.06 -1.42 1.86
CA PRO A 101 -9.61 -1.19 2.02
C PRO A 101 -8.80 -2.46 1.92
N GLY A 102 -8.02 -2.65 0.86
CA GLY A 102 -7.11 -3.81 0.76
C GLY A 102 -5.66 -3.52 1.13
N SER A 103 -5.15 -2.35 0.75
CA SER A 103 -3.75 -1.93 0.92
C SER A 103 -3.53 -0.54 0.32
N ALA A 104 -4.24 -0.25 -0.78
CA ALA A 104 -4.31 1.08 -1.37
C ALA A 104 -4.97 2.11 -0.45
N GLU A 105 -5.91 1.68 0.40
CA GLU A 105 -6.54 2.58 1.36
C GLU A 105 -5.55 3.03 2.43
N ILE A 106 -4.66 2.22 2.99
CA ILE A 106 -3.70 2.73 4.00
C ILE A 106 -2.77 3.81 3.38
N THR A 107 -2.33 3.60 2.14
CA THR A 107 -1.56 4.57 1.35
C THR A 107 -2.39 5.81 0.96
N LEU A 108 -3.71 5.67 0.82
CA LEU A 108 -4.65 6.75 0.54
C LEU A 108 -5.06 7.52 1.80
N TRP A 109 -5.12 6.84 2.96
CA TRP A 109 -5.61 7.32 4.24
C TRP A 109 -4.52 8.06 5.03
N LEU A 110 -3.26 7.58 4.99
CA LEU A 110 -2.12 8.37 5.48
C LEU A 110 -1.58 9.35 4.43
N GLY A 111 -1.82 9.10 3.14
CA GLY A 111 -1.18 9.86 2.06
C GLY A 111 0.34 9.66 1.97
N ILE A 112 0.91 8.81 2.84
CA ILE A 112 2.32 8.47 2.90
C ILE A 112 2.55 7.26 2.02
N THR A 113 3.44 7.41 1.04
CA THR A 113 3.77 6.30 0.14
C THR A 113 4.77 5.34 0.78
N LEU A 114 4.74 4.07 0.37
CA LEU A 114 5.81 3.12 0.70
C LEU A 114 7.19 3.69 0.34
N PHE A 115 7.25 4.48 -0.73
CA PHE A 115 8.44 5.18 -1.18
C PHE A 115 8.92 6.24 -0.16
N GLU A 116 8.02 7.04 0.40
CA GLU A 116 8.33 8.05 1.42
C GLU A 116 8.88 7.43 2.72
N ILE A 117 8.29 6.30 3.16
CA ILE A 117 8.82 5.55 4.31
C ILE A 117 10.21 4.97 3.99
N TRP A 118 10.37 4.43 2.78
CA TRP A 118 11.64 3.84 2.35
C TRP A 118 12.76 4.88 2.23
N ILE A 119 12.46 6.07 1.71
CA ILE A 119 13.43 7.17 1.57
C ILE A 119 13.81 7.75 2.93
N GLY A 120 12.83 7.86 3.85
CA GLY A 120 13.08 8.25 5.24
C GLY A 120 13.95 7.23 5.97
N LEU A 121 13.69 5.93 5.80
CA LEU A 121 14.48 4.85 6.39
C LEU A 121 15.92 4.85 5.87
N LEU A 122 16.11 4.97 4.55
CA LEU A 122 17.43 5.01 3.93
C LEU A 122 18.22 6.25 4.38
N SER A 123 17.57 7.41 4.41
CA SER A 123 18.17 8.66 4.87
C SER A 123 18.57 8.61 6.34
N LEU A 124 17.70 8.09 7.20
CA LEU A 124 17.99 7.91 8.63
C LEU A 124 19.17 6.96 8.85
N LEU A 125 19.24 5.87 8.07
CA LEU A 125 20.37 4.93 8.14
C LEU A 125 21.69 5.63 7.79
N VAL A 126 21.73 6.40 6.70
CA VAL A 126 22.93 7.16 6.31
C VAL A 126 23.29 8.21 7.38
N PHE A 127 22.29 8.92 7.91
CA PHE A 127 22.48 9.90 8.98
C PHE A 127 23.06 9.27 10.25
N VAL A 128 22.54 8.13 10.71
CA VAL A 128 23.04 7.41 11.89
C VAL A 128 24.49 6.97 11.68
N ILE A 129 24.84 6.48 10.49
CA ILE A 129 26.23 6.12 10.17
C ILE A 129 27.15 7.35 10.24
N LEU A 130 26.77 8.47 9.61
CA LEU A 130 27.57 9.70 9.64
C LEU A 130 27.70 10.27 11.06
N LEU A 131 26.63 10.22 11.85
CA LEU A 131 26.62 10.65 13.25
C LEU A 131 27.53 9.75 14.11
N GLY A 132 27.49 8.43 13.90
CA GLY A 132 28.37 7.47 14.55
C GLY A 132 29.85 7.74 14.24
N LEU A 133 30.18 7.94 12.97
CA LEU A 133 31.55 8.29 12.54
C LEU A 133 32.02 9.63 13.11
N ARG A 134 31.12 10.59 13.30
CA ARG A 134 31.44 11.86 13.98
C ARG A 134 31.65 11.65 15.48
N SER A 135 30.91 10.74 16.13
CA SER A 135 31.04 10.46 17.56
C SER A 135 32.37 9.81 17.94
N GLU A 136 32.97 9.05 17.02
CA GLU A 136 34.30 8.45 17.18
C GLU A 136 35.44 9.38 16.74
N GLU A 137 35.16 10.69 16.55
CA GLU A 137 36.14 11.73 16.15
C GLU A 137 36.86 11.50 14.81
N TYR A 138 36.48 10.49 14.01
CA TYR A 138 37.08 10.23 12.69
C TYR A 138 36.92 11.40 11.70
N LEU A 139 35.85 12.18 11.82
CA LEU A 139 35.50 13.29 10.92
C LEU A 139 35.73 14.66 11.59
N THR A 140 36.91 14.91 12.16
CA THR A 140 37.22 16.09 13.01
C THR A 140 36.93 17.46 12.38
N GLY A 141 36.88 17.59 11.04
CA GLY A 141 36.61 18.86 10.34
C GLY A 141 35.21 19.04 9.73
N THR A 142 34.34 18.03 9.81
CA THR A 142 33.07 18.04 9.06
C THR A 142 32.02 18.91 9.75
N SER A 143 31.41 19.82 8.99
CA SER A 143 30.32 20.68 9.48
C SER A 143 29.09 19.84 9.83
N TRP A 144 28.37 20.24 10.90
CA TRP A 144 27.11 19.61 11.28
C TRP A 144 26.08 19.60 10.15
N TRP A 145 26.09 20.64 9.29
CA TRP A 145 25.27 20.71 8.10
C TRP A 145 25.44 19.50 7.17
N LEU A 146 26.68 19.03 6.95
CA LEU A 146 26.94 17.90 6.06
C LEU A 146 26.43 16.58 6.65
N ILE A 147 26.48 16.43 7.98
CA ILE A 147 25.94 15.25 8.68
C ILE A 147 24.43 15.19 8.51
N PHE A 148 23.74 16.33 8.56
CA PHE A 148 22.29 16.43 8.39
C PHE A 148 21.81 16.45 6.93
N MET A 149 22.69 16.60 5.94
CA MET A 149 22.32 16.63 4.50
C MET A 149 21.45 15.46 4.03
N PRO A 150 21.71 14.19 4.42
CA PRO A 150 20.86 13.08 4.00
C PRO A 150 19.41 13.25 4.44
N LEU A 151 19.18 13.79 5.66
CA LEU A 151 17.86 14.06 6.22
C LEU A 151 17.13 15.13 5.39
N PHE A 152 17.80 16.24 5.10
CA PHE A 152 17.23 17.32 4.29
C PHE A 152 16.93 16.90 2.84
N MET A 153 17.77 16.04 2.25
CA MET A 153 17.52 15.51 0.91
C MET A 153 16.26 14.65 0.88
N ALA A 154 16.03 13.82 1.91
CA ALA A 154 14.80 13.04 2.01
C ALA A 154 13.54 13.92 2.11
N ASP A 155 13.57 14.98 2.91
CA ASP A 155 12.46 15.94 2.98
C ASP A 155 12.22 16.65 1.64
N GLY A 156 13.29 16.98 0.90
CA GLY A 156 13.20 17.54 -0.44
C GLY A 156 12.53 16.60 -1.45
N LEU A 157 12.88 15.32 -1.42
CA LEU A 157 12.22 14.30 -2.26
C LEU A 157 10.75 14.09 -1.88
N ASN A 158 10.43 14.10 -0.58
CA ASN A 158 9.05 13.99 -0.11
C ASN A 158 8.22 15.22 -0.51
N ALA A 159 8.77 16.43 -0.40
CA ALA A 159 8.12 17.65 -0.86
C ALA A 159 7.89 17.62 -2.39
N TYR A 160 8.85 17.13 -3.17
CA TYR A 160 8.71 16.97 -4.62
C TYR A 160 7.56 16.01 -4.98
N PHE A 161 7.45 14.88 -4.27
CA PHE A 161 6.34 13.96 -4.47
C PHE A 161 4.98 14.61 -4.16
N CYS A 162 4.90 15.40 -3.08
CA CYS A 162 3.68 16.16 -2.75
C CYS A 162 3.29 17.15 -3.86
N ILE A 163 4.26 17.81 -4.49
CA ILE A 163 4.02 18.70 -5.64
C ILE A 163 3.47 17.90 -6.84
N ILE A 164 4.05 16.74 -7.16
CA ILE A 164 3.57 15.90 -8.27
C ILE A 164 2.10 15.49 -8.05
N VAL A 165 1.77 15.03 -6.84
CA VAL A 165 0.39 14.63 -6.51
C VAL A 165 -0.56 15.82 -6.60
N LEU A 166 -0.13 17.00 -6.17
CA LEU A 166 -0.91 18.24 -6.32
C LEU A 166 -1.19 18.56 -7.79
N ILE A 167 -0.18 18.48 -8.67
CA ILE A 167 -0.35 18.73 -10.11
C ILE A 167 -1.31 17.72 -10.74
N ARG A 168 -1.20 16.43 -10.39
CA ARG A 168 -2.09 15.39 -10.92
C ARG A 168 -3.55 15.66 -10.54
N MET A 169 -3.80 15.99 -9.27
CA MET A 169 -5.16 16.32 -8.83
C MET A 169 -5.69 17.63 -9.43
N TYR A 170 -4.79 18.57 -9.76
CA TYR A 170 -5.15 19.80 -10.46
C TYR A 170 -5.69 19.51 -11.87
N LEU A 171 -5.05 18.60 -12.61
CA LEU A 171 -5.49 18.17 -13.95
C LEU A 171 -6.84 17.43 -13.94
N GLU A 172 -7.16 16.73 -12.85
CA GLU A 172 -8.43 16.01 -12.66
C GLU A 172 -9.62 16.94 -12.28
N GLY A 173 -9.38 18.25 -12.14
CA GLY A 173 -10.44 19.27 -11.97
C GLY A 173 -11.01 19.42 -10.55
N LEU A 174 -10.49 18.67 -9.57
CA LEU A 174 -10.95 18.68 -8.17
C LEU A 174 -10.11 19.61 -7.27
N TYR A 175 -10.02 20.89 -7.64
CA TYR A 175 -9.07 21.85 -7.04
C TYR A 175 -9.25 22.09 -5.53
N LYS A 176 -10.49 22.17 -5.00
CA LYS A 176 -10.72 22.51 -3.59
C LYS A 176 -10.22 21.43 -2.63
N THR A 177 -10.54 20.17 -2.93
CA THR A 177 -10.15 19.03 -2.09
C THR A 177 -8.65 18.77 -2.19
N ALA A 178 -8.08 18.92 -3.39
CA ALA A 178 -6.65 18.77 -3.64
C ALA A 178 -5.81 19.77 -2.84
N LEU A 179 -6.23 21.05 -2.83
CA LEU A 179 -5.47 22.12 -2.19
C LEU A 179 -5.51 22.01 -0.67
N PHE A 180 -6.67 21.65 -0.09
CA PHE A 180 -6.77 21.39 1.35
C PHE A 180 -5.90 20.21 1.79
N ARG A 181 -5.87 19.14 0.99
CA ARG A 181 -5.03 17.96 1.24
C ARG A 181 -3.54 18.28 1.09
N ALA A 182 -3.13 18.96 0.02
CA ALA A 182 -1.74 19.31 -0.20
C ALA A 182 -1.23 20.31 0.84
N SER A 183 -2.04 21.32 1.16
CA SER A 183 -1.71 22.31 2.21
C SER A 183 -1.47 21.62 3.56
N TRP A 184 -2.25 20.59 3.88
CA TRP A 184 -2.04 19.80 5.08
C TRP A 184 -0.70 19.07 5.08
N SER A 185 -0.39 18.40 3.97
CA SER A 185 0.88 17.68 3.82
C SER A 185 2.10 18.63 3.86
N PHE A 186 2.04 19.77 3.17
CA PHE A 186 3.11 20.77 3.21
C PHE A 186 3.31 21.39 4.59
N ALA A 187 2.23 21.62 5.36
CA ALA A 187 2.35 22.12 6.72
C ALA A 187 3.10 21.12 7.64
N LEU A 188 2.81 19.83 7.52
CA LEU A 188 3.51 18.77 8.26
C LEU A 188 4.99 18.68 7.85
N LEU A 189 5.27 18.64 6.54
CA LEU A 189 6.64 18.63 5.99
C LEU A 189 7.45 19.84 6.43
N SER A 190 6.83 21.03 6.41
CA SER A 190 7.48 22.27 6.85
C SER A 190 7.82 22.24 8.34
N LEU A 191 6.93 21.72 9.21
CA LEU A 191 7.23 21.60 10.63
C LEU A 191 8.36 20.60 10.91
N VAL A 192 8.38 19.46 10.21
CA VAL A 192 9.46 18.47 10.33
C VAL A 192 10.78 19.08 9.87
N PHE A 193 10.79 19.82 8.77
CA PHE A 193 11.98 20.54 8.30
C PHE A 193 12.47 21.58 9.33
N VAL A 194 11.57 22.36 9.92
CA VAL A 194 11.91 23.33 10.99
C VAL A 194 12.52 22.63 12.19
N PHE A 195 11.96 21.50 12.61
CA PHE A 195 12.53 20.68 13.68
C PHE A 195 13.98 20.23 13.37
N GLN A 196 14.23 19.67 12.19
CA GLN A 196 15.57 19.26 11.77
C GLN A 196 16.55 20.43 11.69
N PHE A 197 16.09 21.58 11.20
CA PHE A 197 16.89 22.80 11.12
C PHE A 197 17.26 23.33 12.52
N LEU A 198 16.31 23.33 13.46
CA LEU A 198 16.57 23.73 14.85
C LEU A 198 17.54 22.76 15.54
N LEU A 199 17.41 21.45 15.30
CA LEU A 199 18.38 20.45 15.77
C LEU A 199 19.78 20.70 15.23
N CYS A 200 19.90 20.95 13.92
CA CYS A 200 21.17 21.25 13.28
C CYS A 200 21.81 22.52 13.88
N ARG A 201 21.02 23.58 14.08
CA ARG A 201 21.49 24.81 14.74
C ARG A 201 21.93 24.58 16.18
N LYS A 202 21.21 23.76 16.94
CA LYS A 202 21.55 23.44 18.33
C LYS A 202 22.88 22.68 18.43
N LEU A 203 23.09 21.71 17.55
CA LEU A 203 24.32 20.91 17.51
C LEU A 203 25.52 21.72 16.98
N ALA A 204 25.27 22.68 16.08
CA ALA A 204 26.30 23.58 15.56
C ALA A 204 26.71 24.69 16.53
N MET A 205 25.78 25.21 17.34
CA MET A 205 25.98 26.38 18.18
C MET A 205 25.50 26.07 19.60
N SER A 206 26.44 25.67 20.47
CA SER A 206 26.16 24.84 21.66
C SER A 206 25.14 25.36 22.69
N ASN A 207 24.77 26.65 22.77
CA ASN A 207 24.14 27.16 24.00
C ASN A 207 23.02 28.23 23.89
N THR A 208 22.34 28.43 22.76
CA THR A 208 21.31 29.51 22.68
C THR A 208 19.85 29.05 22.80
N PHE A 209 19.52 27.81 22.40
CA PHE A 209 18.12 27.36 22.37
C PHE A 209 17.81 26.33 23.46
N GLU A 210 16.67 26.49 24.13
CA GLU A 210 16.19 25.52 25.11
C GLU A 210 15.65 24.26 24.40
N TYR A 211 15.78 23.09 25.04
CA TYR A 211 15.26 21.83 24.48
C TYR A 211 13.74 21.87 24.24
N THR A 212 13.02 22.68 25.02
CA THR A 212 11.59 22.96 24.87
C THR A 212 11.27 23.59 23.51
N GLU A 213 12.07 24.55 23.05
CA GLU A 213 11.84 25.25 21.77
C GLU A 213 12.07 24.32 20.59
N ILE A 214 13.10 23.48 20.69
CA ILE A 214 13.46 22.51 19.64
C ILE A 214 12.37 21.44 19.49
N MET A 215 11.78 20.97 20.60
CA MET A 215 10.75 19.94 20.58
C MET A 215 9.35 20.48 20.24
N SER A 216 9.15 21.80 20.29
CA SER A 216 7.84 22.43 20.04
C SER A 216 7.19 22.04 18.69
N PRO A 217 7.92 21.96 17.55
CA PRO A 217 7.30 21.57 16.28
C PRO A 217 6.84 20.11 16.30
N LEU A 218 7.54 19.23 17.03
CA LEU A 218 7.17 17.82 17.14
C LEU A 218 5.79 17.67 17.83
N PHE A 219 5.57 18.42 18.92
CA PHE A 219 4.28 18.40 19.62
C PHE A 219 3.14 18.92 18.74
N ILE A 220 3.39 19.98 17.97
CA ILE A 220 2.39 20.53 17.04
C ILE A 220 2.06 19.51 15.94
N VAL A 221 3.07 18.85 15.36
CA VAL A 221 2.87 17.76 14.38
C VAL A 221 2.03 16.64 14.97
N LEU A 222 2.33 16.20 16.19
CA LEU A 222 1.60 15.12 16.85
C LEU A 222 0.14 15.49 17.12
N GLN A 223 -0.14 16.72 17.54
CA GLN A 223 -1.50 17.23 17.73
C GLN A 223 -2.25 17.35 16.39
N LEU A 224 -1.60 17.83 15.34
CA LEU A 224 -2.18 17.90 13.99
C LEU A 224 -2.60 16.51 13.49
N ILE A 225 -1.73 15.51 13.65
CA ILE A 225 -2.03 14.12 13.28
C ILE A 225 -3.19 13.56 14.11
N ALA A 226 -3.22 13.81 15.43
CA ALA A 226 -4.29 13.36 16.31
C ALA A 226 -5.66 13.94 15.93
N VAL A 227 -5.73 15.25 15.64
CA VAL A 227 -6.97 15.91 15.19
C VAL A 227 -7.51 15.28 13.91
N ARG A 228 -6.63 14.97 12.95
CA ARG A 228 -7.04 14.29 11.71
C ARG A 228 -7.54 12.88 11.94
N ALA A 229 -6.86 12.12 12.80
CA ALA A 229 -7.29 10.77 13.15
C ALA A 229 -8.71 10.75 13.74
N CYS A 230 -9.09 11.79 14.49
CA CYS A 230 -10.44 11.94 15.05
C CYS A 230 -11.50 12.41 14.03
N GLN A 231 -11.13 13.14 12.99
CA GLN A 231 -12.08 13.63 11.96
C GLN A 231 -12.50 12.55 10.94
N ILE A 232 -11.82 11.41 10.93
CA ILE A 232 -12.00 10.33 9.95
C ILE A 232 -12.93 9.22 10.49
N ASN A 233 -13.40 9.34 11.73
CA ASN A 233 -14.31 8.39 12.40
C ASN A 233 -15.70 9.00 12.58
#